data_AF-A0A0B5QI80-F1
#
_entry.id   AF-A0A0B5QI80-F1
#
_cell.length_a   1.000
_cell.length_b   1.000
_cell.length_c   1.000
_cell.angle_alpha   90.00
_cell.angle_beta   90.00
_cell.angle_gamma   90.00
#
_symmetry.space_group_name_H-M   'P 1'
#
loop_
_entity.id
_entity.type
_entity.pdbx_description
1 polymer ?
#
loop_
_entity_poly.entity_id
_entity_poly.type
_entity_poly.pdbx_seq_one_letter_code
_entity_poly.pdbx_strand_id
1 'polypeptide(L)'
;MLGTGLIYVEEEYEKFEIAYNLGKKAWGFGYTTEAMQEVIKFAKEDLGIKEIMGRHAEENPASSKVLDKLGFLELQEWCQVQ
;
A
#
# COMPACT_ATOMS: atom_id res chain seq x y z
N MET A 1 19.76 -4.76 2.82
CA MET A 1 18.38 -4.60 2.31
C MET A 1 17.45 -4.46 3.51
N LEU A 2 16.61 -3.42 3.56
CA LEU A 2 15.72 -3.16 4.71
C LEU A 2 14.34 -3.83 4.55
N GLY A 3 13.90 -4.02 3.31
CA GLY A 3 12.59 -4.56 2.95
C GLY A 3 12.34 -4.38 1.46
N THR A 4 11.07 -4.49 1.07
CA THR A 4 10.62 -4.39 -0.32
C THR A 4 9.34 -3.56 -0.39
N GLY A 5 9.19 -2.73 -1.41
CA GLY A 5 7.94 -2.08 -1.81
C GLY A 5 7.62 -2.45 -3.25
N LEU A 6 6.33 -2.63 -3.55
CA LEU A 6 5.83 -3.10 -4.83
C LEU A 6 4.63 -2.26 -5.26
N ILE A 7 4.49 -2.10 -6.57
CA ILE A 7 3.22 -1.82 -7.24
C ILE A 7 3.04 -2.87 -8.34
N TYR A 8 1.87 -3.50 -8.39
CA TYR A 8 1.58 -4.58 -9.32
C TYR A 8 0.09 -4.57 -9.71
N VAL A 9 -0.27 -5.31 -10.76
CA VAL A 9 -1.68 -5.56 -11.09
C VAL A 9 -2.16 -6.75 -10.28
N GLU A 10 -3.16 -6.54 -9.43
CA GLU A 10 -3.87 -7.62 -8.74
C GLU A 10 -5.00 -8.10 -9.67
N GLU A 11 -4.80 -9.28 -10.26
CA GLU A 11 -5.66 -9.79 -11.33
C GLU A 11 -7.09 -10.06 -10.84
N GLU A 12 -7.26 -10.49 -9.59
CA GLU A 12 -8.59 -10.77 -9.02
C GLU A 12 -9.51 -9.55 -9.01
N TYR A 13 -8.93 -8.36 -8.83
CA TYR A 13 -9.70 -7.11 -8.74
C TYR A 13 -9.52 -6.20 -9.96
N GLU A 14 -8.70 -6.60 -10.93
CA GLU A 14 -8.31 -5.80 -12.10
C GLU A 14 -7.82 -4.38 -11.71
N LYS A 15 -7.10 -4.29 -10.59
CA LYS A 15 -6.63 -3.02 -10.01
C LYS A 15 -5.13 -3.02 -9.78
N PHE A 16 -4.52 -1.85 -9.83
CA PHE A 16 -3.15 -1.68 -9.33
C PHE A 16 -3.15 -1.71 -7.81
N GLU A 17 -2.29 -2.50 -7.21
CA GLU A 17 -2.14 -2.61 -5.76
C GLU A 17 -0.70 -2.31 -5.33
N ILE A 18 -0.57 -1.67 -4.17
CA ILE A 18 0.71 -1.56 -3.47
C ILE A 18 0.85 -2.59 -2.36
N ALA A 19 2.05 -3.15 -2.24
CA ALA A 19 2.42 -4.01 -1.12
C ALA A 19 3.82 -3.65 -0.62
N TYR A 20 4.06 -3.87 0.66
CA TYR A 20 5.37 -3.60 1.25
C TYR A 20 5.65 -4.52 2.44
N ASN A 21 6.94 -4.78 2.66
CA ASN A 21 7.45 -5.35 3.89
C ASN A 21 8.70 -4.61 4.34
N LEU A 22 8.97 -4.66 5.63
CA LEU A 22 10.18 -4.08 6.21
C LEU A 22 10.64 -4.97 7.36
N GLY A 23 11.95 -5.15 7.50
CA GLY A 23 12.54 -5.85 8.64
C GLY A 23 12.24 -5.10 9.95
N LYS A 24 11.94 -5.84 11.02
CA LYS A 24 11.53 -5.28 12.32
C LYS A 24 12.44 -4.17 12.87
N LYS A 25 13.76 -4.28 12.64
CA LYS A 25 14.76 -3.28 13.10
C LYS A 25 14.60 -1.91 12.44
N ALA A 26 13.89 -1.83 11.32
CA ALA A 26 13.65 -0.61 10.57
C ALA A 26 12.23 -0.06 10.75
N TRP A 27 11.39 -0.68 11.60
CA TRP A 27 10.06 -0.18 11.92
C TRP A 27 10.13 1.11 12.75
N GLY A 28 9.09 1.95 12.64
CA GLY A 28 8.96 3.17 13.43
C GLY A 28 9.76 4.37 12.92
N PHE A 29 10.63 4.19 11.91
CA PHE A 29 11.45 5.27 11.34
C PHE A 29 10.79 6.01 10.16
N GLY A 30 9.65 5.54 9.67
CA GLY A 30 8.93 6.19 8.55
C GLY A 30 9.36 5.74 7.15
N TYR A 31 10.35 4.85 7.02
CA TYR A 31 10.88 4.40 5.72
C TYR A 31 9.83 3.83 4.76
N THR A 32 8.85 3.07 5.27
CA THR A 32 7.77 2.55 4.42
C THR A 32 6.94 3.68 3.82
N THR A 33 6.58 4.70 4.63
CA THR A 33 5.81 5.84 4.14
C THR A 33 6.60 6.61 3.08
N GLU A 34 7.87 6.92 3.35
CA GLU A 34 8.75 7.62 2.41
C GLU A 34 8.90 6.86 1.09
N ALA A 35 9.24 5.56 1.15
CA ALA A 35 9.43 4.74 -0.05
C ALA A 35 8.15 4.62 -0.87
N MET A 36 7.00 4.40 -0.21
CA MET A 36 5.74 4.22 -0.92
C MET A 36 5.17 5.53 -1.47
N GLN A 37 5.50 6.70 -0.88
CA GLN A 37 5.16 7.99 -1.48
C GLN A 37 5.80 8.14 -2.86
N GLU A 38 7.08 7.79 -3.00
CA GLU A 38 7.76 7.86 -4.30
C GLU A 38 7.22 6.81 -5.29
N VAL A 39 6.88 5.59 -4.82
CA VAL A 39 6.23 4.58 -5.68
C VAL A 39 4.88 5.08 -6.21
N ILE A 40 4.05 5.67 -5.36
CA ILE A 40 2.74 6.22 -5.76
C ILE A 40 2.91 7.41 -6.71
N LYS A 41 3.89 8.28 -6.44
CA LYS A 41 4.22 9.39 -7.32
C LYS A 41 4.62 8.90 -8.71
N PHE A 42 5.53 7.93 -8.78
CA PHE A 42 5.95 7.29 -10.04
C PHE A 42 4.75 6.66 -10.78
N ALA A 43 3.91 5.91 -10.07
CA ALA A 43 2.71 5.30 -10.64
C ALA A 43 1.77 6.35 -11.26
N LYS A 44 1.62 7.49 -10.61
CA LYS A 44 0.76 8.58 -11.09
C LYS A 44 1.39 9.38 -12.23
N GLU A 45 2.62 9.82 -12.07
CA GLU A 45 3.27 10.78 -12.97
C GLU A 45 3.85 10.10 -14.22
N ASP A 46 4.50 8.94 -14.06
CA ASP A 46 5.18 8.25 -15.15
C ASP A 46 4.32 7.16 -15.80
N LEU A 47 3.52 6.42 -15.02
CA LEU A 47 2.67 5.34 -15.54
C LEU A 47 1.23 5.77 -15.85
N GLY A 48 0.81 6.96 -15.41
CA GLY A 48 -0.55 7.46 -15.62
C GLY A 48 -1.64 6.66 -14.88
N ILE A 49 -1.27 5.92 -13.82
CA ILE A 49 -2.20 5.14 -13.01
C ILE A 49 -3.03 6.10 -12.14
N LYS A 50 -4.36 5.97 -12.22
CA LYS A 50 -5.31 6.87 -11.54
C LYS A 50 -5.84 6.34 -10.22
N GLU A 51 -5.89 5.02 -10.08
CA GLU A 51 -6.46 4.35 -8.91
C GLU A 51 -5.49 3.27 -8.46
N ILE A 52 -5.20 3.26 -7.16
CA ILE A 52 -4.31 2.31 -6.50
C ILE A 52 -5.03 1.80 -5.26
N MET A 53 -5.02 0.49 -5.08
CA MET A 53 -5.51 -0.20 -3.90
C MET A 53 -4.36 -0.48 -2.92
N GLY A 54 -4.68 -0.51 -1.64
CA GLY A 54 -3.78 -1.00 -0.60
C GLY A 54 -4.59 -1.82 0.40
N ARG A 55 -4.07 -2.98 0.79
CA ARG A 55 -4.68 -3.85 1.78
C ARG A 55 -3.80 -3.97 3.03
N HIS A 56 -4.42 -4.22 4.17
CA HIS A 56 -3.72 -4.62 5.38
C HIS A 56 -4.56 -5.64 6.14
N ALA A 57 -3.89 -6.49 6.92
CA ALA A 57 -4.57 -7.37 7.87
C ALA A 57 -5.07 -6.56 9.08
N GLU A 58 -6.21 -6.93 9.66
CA GLU A 58 -6.76 -6.29 10.86
C GLU A 58 -5.79 -6.36 12.05
N GLU A 59 -5.05 -7.48 12.14
CA GLU A 59 -4.04 -7.72 13.17
C GLU A 59 -2.76 -6.89 12.96
N ASN A 60 -2.67 -6.15 11.85
CA ASN A 60 -1.54 -5.28 11.53
C ASN A 60 -1.95 -3.80 11.41
N PRO A 61 -2.22 -3.13 12.56
CA PRO A 61 -2.57 -1.72 12.59
C PRO A 61 -1.39 -0.81 12.18
N ALA A 62 -0.16 -1.32 12.12
CA ALA A 62 0.98 -0.54 11.64
C ALA A 62 0.89 -0.27 10.13
N SER A 63 0.44 -1.25 9.35
CA SER A 63 0.20 -1.08 7.90
C SER A 63 -0.98 -0.15 7.61
N SER A 64 -2.07 -0.25 8.38
CA SER A 64 -3.19 0.71 8.32
C SER A 64 -2.70 2.16 8.44
N LYS A 65 -1.91 2.47 9.48
CA LYS A 65 -1.32 3.81 9.68
C LYS A 65 -0.40 4.28 8.55
N VAL A 66 0.23 3.35 7.83
CA VAL A 66 1.03 3.71 6.65
C VAL A 66 0.10 4.11 5.51
N LEU A 67 -0.95 3.34 5.25
CA LEU A 67 -1.95 3.67 4.22
C LEU A 67 -2.62 5.03 4.51
N ASP A 68 -2.98 5.31 5.76
CA ASP A 68 -3.52 6.61 6.18
C ASP A 68 -2.57 7.77 5.82
N LYS A 69 -1.28 7.61 6.15
CA LYS A 69 -0.24 8.61 5.85
C LYS A 69 0.03 8.79 4.36
N LEU A 70 -0.25 7.75 3.56
CA LEU A 70 -0.17 7.80 2.10
C LEU A 70 -1.41 8.42 1.47
N GLY A 71 -2.44 8.73 2.26
CA GLY A 71 -3.67 9.36 1.80
C GLY A 71 -4.69 8.38 1.23
N PHE A 72 -4.58 7.09 1.54
CA PHE A 72 -5.62 6.12 1.18
C PHE A 72 -6.90 6.44 1.96
N LEU A 73 -8.03 6.32 1.27
CA LEU A 73 -9.34 6.39 1.88
C LEU A 73 -9.79 4.96 2.17
N GLU A 74 -10.19 4.71 3.42
CA GLU A 74 -10.75 3.41 3.82
C GLU A 74 -12.08 3.22 3.08
N LEU A 75 -12.13 2.20 2.22
CA LEU A 75 -13.36 1.77 1.57
C LEU A 75 -13.97 0.65 2.42
N GLN A 76 -15.14 0.91 3.01
CA GLN A 76 -15.95 -0.13 3.66
C GLN A 76 -16.63 -0.99 2.60
N GLU A 77 -15.88 -1.80 1.86
CA GLU A 77 -16.50 -2.75 0.92
C GLU A 77 -15.87 -4.12 1.05
N TRP A 78 -16.22 -4.87 2.10
CA TRP A 78 -16.23 -6.34 2.02
C TRP A 78 -17.34 -6.91 2.91
N CYS A 79 -18.55 -7.03 2.35
CA CYS A 79 -19.51 -8.02 2.81
C CYS A 79 -19.73 -9.00 1.65
N GLN A 80 -18.94 -10.08 1.60
CA GLN A 80 -19.29 -11.23 0.79
C GLN A 80 -20.17 -12.14 1.62
N VAL A 81 -21.48 -12.07 1.38
CA VAL A 81 -22.40 -13.17 1.71
C VAL A 81 -22.51 -14.02 0.45
N GLN A 82 -22.27 -15.33 0.60
CA GLN A 82 -22.41 -16.34 -0.47
C GLN A 82 -23.82 -16.35 -1.07
#